data_AF-A0A7C6T2T0-F1
#
_entry.id   AF-A0A7C6T2T0-F1
#
_cell.length_a   1.000
_cell.length_b   1.000
_cell.length_c   1.000
_cell.angle_alpha   90.00
_cell.angle_beta   90.00
_cell.angle_gamma   90.00
#
_symmetry.space_group_name_H-M   'P 1'
#
loop_
_entity.id
_entity.type
_entity.pdbx_description
1 polymer ?
#
loop_
_entity_poly.entity_id
_entity_poly.type
_entity_poly.pdbx_seq_one_letter_code
_entity_poly.pdbx_strand_id
1 'polypeptide(L)'
;MDEKVKELKSCIGSRIGREGDPDRMIPALWEALTQIAQDEEQKRPPLTKITAGQVRLLVTDDETGRVFERTLPLDYLETSNGITLSGETYAAQPAQIVFYTEFALGKLLELQGEDDDHDHDHDHDHHHHHHD
;
A
#
# COMPACT_ATOMS: atom_id res chain seq x y z
N MET A 1 -6.31 -0.13 29.45
CA MET A 1 -5.39 -1.27 29.63
C MET A 1 -6.12 -2.48 30.22
N ASP A 2 -7.02 -2.29 31.19
CA ASP A 2 -7.76 -3.39 31.85
C ASP A 2 -8.75 -4.14 30.93
N GLU A 3 -9.41 -3.44 30.00
CA GLU A 3 -10.42 -4.04 29.10
C GLU A 3 -9.80 -4.98 28.05
N LYS A 4 -8.71 -4.55 27.40
CA LYS A 4 -7.96 -5.38 26.44
C LYS A 4 -7.41 -6.66 27.08
N VAL A 5 -7.01 -6.59 28.35
CA VAL A 5 -6.52 -7.75 29.11
C VAL A 5 -7.67 -8.71 29.43
N LYS A 6 -8.88 -8.21 29.69
CA LYS A 6 -10.09 -9.04 29.89
C LYS A 6 -10.55 -9.72 28.61
N GLU A 7 -10.57 -8.99 27.50
CA GLU A 7 -10.89 -9.54 26.17
C GLU A 7 -9.91 -10.65 25.79
N LEU A 8 -8.61 -10.40 25.98
CA LEU A 8 -7.57 -11.40 25.73
C LEU A 8 -7.77 -12.66 26.57
N LYS A 9 -7.98 -12.52 27.89
CA LYS A 9 -8.24 -13.66 28.78
C LYS A 9 -9.49 -14.44 28.40
N SER A 10 -10.55 -13.74 27.99
CA SER A 10 -11.81 -14.34 27.56
C SER A 10 -11.64 -15.16 26.27
N CYS A 11 -11.02 -14.56 25.24
CA CYS A 11 -10.77 -15.22 23.95
C CYS A 11 -9.82 -16.41 24.05
N ILE A 12 -8.79 -16.33 24.89
CA ILE A 12 -7.88 -17.45 25.14
C ILE A 12 -8.62 -18.55 25.92
N GLY A 13 -9.33 -18.18 26.98
CA GLY A 13 -10.03 -19.13 27.85
C GLY A 13 -11.18 -19.87 27.17
N SER A 14 -11.81 -19.29 26.15
CA SER A 14 -12.86 -19.97 25.37
C SER A 14 -12.32 -20.98 24.36
N ARG A 15 -11.08 -20.80 23.89
CA ARG A 15 -10.45 -21.64 22.85
C ARG A 15 -9.51 -22.70 23.40
N ILE A 16 -8.92 -22.48 24.58
CA ILE A 16 -8.05 -23.44 25.26
C ILE A 16 -8.89 -24.26 26.25
N GLY A 17 -8.95 -25.58 26.04
CA GLY A 17 -9.63 -26.49 26.96
C GLY A 17 -9.05 -26.46 28.38
N ARG A 18 -9.86 -26.86 29.38
CA ARG A 18 -9.50 -26.80 30.82
C ARG A 18 -8.33 -27.70 31.25
N GLU A 19 -7.89 -28.64 30.40
CA GLU A 19 -6.70 -29.47 30.61
C GLU A 19 -5.82 -29.36 29.35
N GLY A 20 -4.64 -28.77 29.52
CA GLY A 20 -3.83 -28.25 28.42
C GLY A 20 -2.84 -29.26 27.84
N ASP A 21 -3.12 -29.69 26.61
CA ASP A 21 -2.12 -30.26 25.70
C ASP A 21 -1.29 -29.10 25.09
N PRO A 22 0.03 -29.00 25.37
CA PRO A 22 0.88 -27.91 24.87
C PRO A 22 0.82 -27.73 23.35
N ASP A 23 0.70 -28.84 22.60
CA ASP A 23 0.68 -28.82 21.13
C ASP A 23 -0.63 -28.23 20.59
N ARG A 24 -1.71 -28.26 21.38
CA ARG A 24 -3.00 -27.62 21.05
C ARG A 24 -3.11 -26.20 21.59
N MET A 25 -2.40 -25.89 22.68
CA MET A 25 -2.40 -24.56 23.30
C MET A 25 -1.73 -23.50 22.42
N ILE A 26 -0.59 -23.81 21.81
CA ILE A 26 0.17 -22.83 21.02
C ILE A 26 -0.63 -22.34 19.80
N PRO A 27 -1.23 -23.22 18.97
CA PRO A 27 -2.05 -22.78 17.84
C PRO A 27 -3.30 -22.00 18.28
N ALA A 28 -4.02 -22.48 19.30
CA ALA A 28 -5.24 -21.83 19.78
C ALA A 28 -4.97 -20.43 20.37
N LEU A 29 -3.85 -20.27 21.07
CA LEU A 29 -3.38 -18.98 21.58
C LEU A 29 -2.99 -18.05 20.42
N TRP A 30 -2.29 -18.56 19.41
CA TRP A 30 -1.91 -17.78 18.23
C TRP A 30 -3.13 -17.28 17.46
N GLU A 31 -4.12 -18.14 17.23
CA GLU A 31 -5.39 -17.76 16.60
C GLU A 31 -6.13 -16.70 17.42
N ALA A 32 -6.18 -16.84 18.74
CA ALA A 32 -6.82 -15.86 19.61
C ALA A 32 -6.13 -14.48 19.54
N LEU A 33 -4.80 -14.44 19.59
CA LEU A 33 -4.02 -13.22 19.46
C LEU A 33 -4.20 -12.58 18.07
N THR A 34 -4.20 -13.39 17.02
CA THR A 34 -4.40 -12.94 15.64
C THR A 34 -5.79 -12.31 15.47
N GLN A 35 -6.83 -12.96 16.01
CA GLN A 35 -8.19 -12.43 15.95
C GLN A 35 -8.30 -11.08 16.66
N ILE A 36 -7.73 -10.95 17.86
CA ILE A 36 -7.76 -9.68 18.60
C ILE A 36 -7.02 -8.58 17.83
N ALA A 37 -5.87 -8.90 17.24
CA ALA A 37 -5.14 -7.94 16.42
C ALA A 37 -5.97 -7.47 15.22
N GLN A 38 -6.68 -8.39 14.56
CA GLN A 38 -7.58 -8.07 13.44
C GLN A 38 -8.78 -7.24 13.88
N ASP A 39 -9.43 -7.59 15.00
CA ASP A 39 -10.58 -6.86 15.52
C ASP A 39 -10.20 -5.43 15.91
N GLU A 40 -9.02 -5.25 16.51
CA GLU A 40 -8.50 -3.93 16.84
C GLU A 40 -8.13 -3.12 15.59
N GLU A 41 -7.64 -3.76 14.53
CA GLU A 41 -7.36 -3.10 13.25
C GLU A 41 -8.66 -2.71 12.53
N GLN A 42 -9.70 -3.55 12.56
CA GLN A 42 -11.02 -3.23 11.97
C GLN A 42 -11.71 -2.03 12.62
N LYS A 43 -11.43 -1.76 13.90
CA LYS A 43 -11.92 -0.56 14.60
C LYS A 43 -11.22 0.72 14.15
N ARG A 44 -10.09 0.63 13.44
CA ARG A 44 -9.35 1.82 12.96
C ARG A 44 -10.00 2.37 11.69
N PRO A 45 -9.90 3.70 11.47
CA PRO A 45 -10.36 4.28 10.23
C PRO A 45 -9.59 3.69 9.03
N PRO A 46 -10.22 3.62 7.84
CA PRO A 46 -9.56 3.16 6.63
C PRO A 46 -8.27 3.93 6.37
N LEU A 47 -7.18 3.21 6.16
CA LEU A 47 -5.87 3.78 5.88
C LEU A 47 -5.78 4.13 4.40
N THR A 48 -5.79 5.41 4.06
CA THR A 48 -5.67 5.88 2.66
C THR A 48 -4.24 6.18 2.25
N LYS A 49 -3.35 6.32 3.23
CA LYS A 49 -1.95 6.70 3.05
C LYS A 49 -1.09 6.14 4.17
N ILE A 50 0.09 5.64 3.82
CA ILE A 50 1.14 5.20 4.76
C ILE A 50 2.38 6.06 4.53
N THR A 51 3.02 6.51 5.61
CA THR A 51 4.27 7.26 5.54
C THR A 51 5.25 6.82 6.62
N ALA A 52 6.53 6.76 6.29
CA ALA A 52 7.59 6.54 7.27
C ALA A 52 8.90 7.19 6.80
N GLY A 53 9.74 7.67 7.72
CA GLY A 53 11.11 8.12 7.40
C GLY A 53 12.18 7.04 7.60
N GLN A 54 11.75 5.84 7.96
CA GLN A 54 12.61 4.69 8.18
C GLN A 54 11.82 3.41 7.91
N VAL A 55 12.45 2.43 7.27
CA VAL A 55 11.85 1.12 7.01
C VAL A 55 12.75 0.00 7.53
N ARG A 56 12.14 -1.15 7.82
CA ARG A 56 12.84 -2.40 8.13
C ARG A 56 12.65 -3.36 6.96
N LEU A 57 13.74 -3.75 6.31
CA LEU A 57 13.73 -4.74 5.24
C LEU A 57 14.18 -6.09 5.78
N LEU A 58 13.45 -7.12 5.35
CA LEU A 58 13.83 -8.50 5.50
C LEU A 58 14.30 -9.00 4.14
N VAL A 59 15.58 -9.35 4.03
CA VAL A 59 16.22 -9.77 2.77
C VAL A 59 16.61 -11.24 2.91
N THR A 60 16.01 -12.09 2.10
CA THR A 60 16.42 -13.49 1.96
C THR A 60 17.41 -13.58 0.81
N ASP A 61 18.61 -14.07 1.09
CA ASP A 61 19.58 -14.39 0.04
C ASP A 61 19.19 -15.71 -0.63
N ASP A 62 19.00 -15.68 -1.95
CA ASP A 62 18.50 -16.84 -2.70
C ASP A 62 19.52 -17.99 -2.79
N GLU A 63 20.82 -17.68 -2.79
CA GLU A 63 21.88 -18.70 -2.88
C GLU A 63 22.04 -19.46 -1.56
N THR A 64 22.05 -18.77 -0.42
CA THR A 64 22.32 -19.37 0.89
C THR A 64 21.07 -19.61 1.74
N GLY A 65 19.93 -19.05 1.36
CA GLY A 65 18.68 -19.05 2.13
C GLY A 65 18.74 -18.24 3.42
N ARG A 66 19.80 -17.46 3.64
CA ARG A 66 19.98 -16.69 4.87
C ARG A 66 19.11 -15.43 4.84
N VAL A 67 18.49 -15.13 5.97
CA VAL A 67 17.64 -13.95 6.13
C VAL A 67 18.40 -12.86 6.91
N PHE A 68 18.43 -11.66 6.35
CA PHE A 68 19.05 -10.48 6.94
C PHE A 68 18.00 -9.41 7.19
N GLU A 69 18.04 -8.83 8.38
CA GLU A 69 17.22 -7.66 8.70
C GLU A 69 18.07 -6.39 8.60
N ARG A 70 17.55 -5.37 7.91
CA ARG A 70 18.20 -4.07 7.76
C ARG A 70 17.22 -2.94 8.04
N THR A 71 17.66 -1.97 8.82
CA THR A 71 16.93 -0.73 9.02
C THR A 71 17.55 0.32 8.12
N LEU A 72 16.76 0.88 7.20
CA LEU A 72 17.23 1.90 6.25
C LEU A 72 16.53 3.24 6.53
N PRO A 73 17.29 4.34 6.63
CA PRO A 73 16.72 5.69 6.60
C PRO A 73 16.31 6.00 5.16
N LEU A 74 15.01 5.95 4.89
CA LEU A 74 14.41 6.34 3.61
C LEU A 74 12.98 6.78 3.84
N ASP A 75 12.53 7.74 3.04
CA ASP A 75 11.16 8.23 3.07
C ASP A 75 10.27 7.28 2.25
N TYR A 76 9.35 6.62 2.92
CA TYR A 76 8.35 5.73 2.38
C TYR A 76 7.02 6.47 2.27
N LEU A 77 6.37 6.38 1.12
CA LEU A 77 5.01 6.85 0.89
C LEU A 77 4.22 5.79 0.12
N GLU A 78 3.11 5.32 0.67
CA GLU A 78 2.17 4.45 -0.02
C GLU A 78 0.79 5.10 -0.07
N THR A 79 0.15 5.00 -1.23
CA THR A 79 -1.24 5.45 -1.48
C THR A 79 -1.91 4.46 -2.43
N SER A 80 -3.19 4.68 -2.78
CA SER A 80 -3.88 3.91 -3.83
C SER A 80 -3.19 3.96 -5.20
N ASN A 81 -2.33 4.95 -5.43
CA ASN A 81 -1.61 5.10 -6.70
C ASN A 81 -0.30 4.30 -6.75
N GLY A 82 0.16 3.78 -5.60
CA GLY A 82 1.38 2.99 -5.49
C GLY A 82 2.32 3.46 -4.39
N ILE A 83 3.59 3.07 -4.53
CA ILE A 83 4.63 3.22 -3.51
C ILE A 83 5.74 4.14 -4.05
N THR A 84 6.19 5.08 -3.25
CA THR A 84 7.36 5.92 -3.49
C THR A 84 8.37 5.71 -2.37
N LEU A 85 9.60 5.38 -2.74
CA LEU A 85 10.76 5.30 -1.85
C LEU A 85 11.69 6.45 -2.21
N SER A 86 11.96 7.36 -1.28
CA SER A 86 12.82 8.52 -1.51
C SER A 86 14.02 8.54 -0.55
N GLY A 87 15.13 9.07 -1.02
CA GLY A 87 16.33 9.27 -0.24
C GLY A 87 17.35 10.09 -1.02
N GLU A 88 18.63 9.87 -0.73
CA GLU A 88 19.72 10.56 -1.40
C GLU A 88 20.71 9.55 -2.01
N THR A 89 21.26 9.92 -3.15
CA THR A 89 22.41 9.21 -3.73
C THR A 89 23.69 9.52 -2.96
N TYR A 90 24.77 8.78 -3.26
CA TYR A 90 26.10 9.07 -2.71
C TYR A 90 26.57 10.51 -2.96
N ALA A 91 26.11 11.16 -4.04
CA ALA A 91 26.41 12.54 -4.37
C ALA A 91 25.50 13.56 -3.65
N ALA A 92 24.76 13.15 -2.61
CA ALA A 92 23.77 13.95 -1.89
C ALA A 92 22.68 14.56 -2.79
N GLN A 93 22.38 13.88 -3.90
CA GLN A 93 21.26 14.27 -4.76
C GLN A 93 20.01 13.47 -4.42
N PRO A 94 18.82 14.11 -4.38
CA PRO A 94 17.56 13.40 -4.19
C PRO A 94 17.38 12.28 -5.23
N ALA A 95 16.99 11.10 -4.76
CA ALA A 95 16.68 9.95 -5.60
C ALA A 95 15.36 9.32 -5.15
N GLN A 96 14.61 8.80 -6.13
CA GLN A 96 13.33 8.15 -5.88
C GLN A 96 13.18 6.87 -6.70
N ILE A 97 12.54 5.87 -6.11
CA ILE A 97 12.03 4.68 -6.79
C ILE A 97 10.52 4.70 -6.63
N VAL A 98 9.80 4.66 -7.75
CA VAL A 98 8.33 4.74 -7.78
C VAL A 98 7.75 3.49 -8.40
N PHE A 99 6.82 2.85 -7.69
CA PHE A 99 6.02 1.74 -8.16
C PHE A 99 4.60 2.23 -8.33
N TYR A 100 4.06 2.15 -9.54
CA TYR A 100 2.66 2.52 -9.82
C TYR A 100 1.75 1.32 -9.79
N THR A 101 0.53 1.52 -9.30
CA THR A 101 -0.57 0.58 -9.53
C THR A 101 -1.04 0.66 -10.98
N GLU A 102 -1.69 -0.40 -11.48
CA GLU A 102 -2.30 -0.39 -12.82
C GLU A 102 -3.27 0.79 -13.00
N PHE A 103 -4.03 1.12 -11.95
CA PHE A 103 -4.93 2.26 -11.94
C PHE A 103 -4.21 3.61 -12.11
N ALA A 104 -3.09 3.82 -11.42
CA ALA A 104 -2.31 5.04 -11.56
C ALA A 104 -1.66 5.14 -12.95
N LEU A 105 -1.20 4.01 -13.50
CA LEU A 105 -0.63 3.96 -14.84
C LEU A 105 -1.68 4.29 -15.91
N GLY A 106 -2.90 3.76 -15.79
CA GLY A 106 -4.01 4.09 -16.69
C GLY A 106 -4.29 5.60 -16.75
N LYS A 107 -4.35 6.26 -15.59
CA LYS A 107 -4.52 7.72 -15.52
C LYS A 107 -3.38 8.51 -16.16
N LEU A 108 -2.14 8.04 -16.03
CA LEU A 108 -1.00 8.70 -16.66
C LEU A 108 -1.05 8.59 -18.18
N LEU A 109 -1.47 7.44 -18.69
CA LEU A 109 -1.62 7.21 -20.13
C LEU A 109 -2.77 8.04 -20.73
N GLU A 110 -3.89 8.17 -20.02
CA GLU A 110 -5.00 9.07 -20.40
C GLU A 110 -4.54 10.53 -20.49
N LEU A 111 -3.76 11.01 -19.50
CA LEU A 111 -3.22 12.37 -19.52
C LEU A 111 -2.18 12.61 -20.63
N GLN A 112 -1.57 11.54 -21.15
CA GLN A 112 -0.63 11.60 -22.27
C GLN A 112 -1.31 11.47 -23.63
N GLY A 113 -2.62 11.21 -23.68
CA GLY A 113 -3.34 10.89 -24.90
C GLY A 113 -4.76 11.44 -24.90
N GLU A 114 -4.88 12.75 -25.10
CA GLU A 114 -6.02 13.39 -25.77
C GLU A 114 -5.56 14.71 -26.41
N ASP A 115 -4.49 14.63 -27.23
CA ASP A 115 -4.34 15.52 -28.39
C ASP A 115 -5.10 14.85 -29.55
N ASP A 116 -6.39 14.55 -29.35
CA ASP A 116 -7.25 14.20 -30.48
C ASP A 116 -7.60 15.53 -31.13
N ASP A 117 -6.82 15.86 -32.15
CA ASP A 117 -7.04 16.98 -33.05
C ASP A 117 -8.52 16.97 -33.46
N HIS A 118 -9.32 17.83 -32.83
CA HIS A 118 -10.56 18.29 -33.41
C HIS A 118 -10.19 19.11 -34.64
N ASP A 119 -9.92 18.41 -35.75
CA ASP A 119 -10.13 18.91 -37.10
C ASP A 119 -11.64 19.19 -37.21
N HIS A 120 -12.06 20.29 -36.61
CA HIS A 120 -13.25 21.01 -37.02
C HIS A 120 -12.97 21.49 -38.44
N ASP A 121 -13.31 20.65 -39.41
CA ASP A 121 -13.54 21.05 -40.80
C ASP A 121 -14.64 22.12 -40.79
N HIS A 122 -14.21 23.37 -40.59
CA HIS A 122 -15.01 24.56 -40.87
C HIS A 122 -15.06 24.72 -42.39
N ASP A 123 -16.01 24.00 -42.98
CA ASP A 123 -16.44 24.19 -44.36
C ASP A 123 -17.06 25.59 -44.47
N HIS A 124 -16.24 26.59 -44.79
CA HIS A 124 -16.69 27.93 -45.11
C HIS A 124 -17.28 27.92 -46.52
N ASP A 125 -18.59 27.68 -46.59
CA ASP A 125 -19.42 27.89 -47.76
C ASP A 125 -19.25 29.33 -48.29
N HIS A 126 -18.46 29.47 -49.35
CA HIS A 126 -18.37 30.69 -50.15
C HIS A 126 -19.63 30.84 -51.02
N HIS A 127 -20.69 31.42 -50.48
CA HIS A 127 -21.79 31.94 -51.28
C HIS A 127 -21.37 33.25 -51.98
N HIS A 128 -20.96 33.12 -53.25
CA HIS A 128 -20.88 34.23 -54.20
C HIS A 128 -22.28 34.85 -54.40
N HIS A 129 -22.48 36.08 -53.92
CA HIS A 129 -23.60 36.91 -54.34
C HIS A 129 -23.15 37.89 -55.42
N HIS A 130 -23.54 37.60 -56.66
CA HIS A 130 -23.54 38.53 -57.79
C HIS A 130 -24.82 39.37 -57.70
N HIS A 131 -24.72 40.70 -57.72
CA HIS A 131 -25.81 41.58 -58.16
C HIS A 131 -25.22 42.86 -58.76
N ASP A 132 -25.53 43.07 -60.04
CA ASP A 132 -25.53 44.36 -60.74
C ASP A 132 -26.76 45.19 -60.33
#